data_AF-A0A2M9EUL6-F1
#
_entry.id   AF-A0A2M9EUL6-F1
#
_cell.length_a   1.000
_cell.length_b   1.000
_cell.length_c   1.000
_cell.angle_alpha   90.00
_cell.angle_beta   90.00
_cell.angle_gamma   90.00
#
_symmetry.space_group_name_H-M   'P 1'
#
loop_
_entity.id
_entity.type
_entity.pdbx_description
1 polymer ?
#
loop_
_entity_poly.entity_id
_entity_poly.type
_entity_poly.pdbx_seq_one_letter_code
_entity_poly.pdbx_strand_id
1 'polypeptide(L)'
;MDKVMPDLRSTVQAICRALRRLLQALAVLLLWFLTSIALLYLFERLTAERYAPGDMPHEQFQILVLQEDGQPALLALRNYRFDMQLARQDALSGRQGDHFFRLNQLDSDTWQLYADRDTFITTQSYRIEGGQITPLAFRWRNVGHGFIAFIIALPLFWLLKRLATKVLGKKK
;
A
#
# COMPACT_ATOMS: atom_id res chain seq x y z
N MET A 1 -49.15 28.77 -29.55
CA MET A 1 -47.77 28.25 -29.73
C MET A 1 -47.50 27.45 -28.49
N ASP A 2 -48.09 26.25 -28.44
CA ASP A 2 -48.43 25.62 -27.17
C ASP A 2 -47.38 24.58 -26.88
N LYS A 3 -46.41 24.96 -26.03
CA LYS A 3 -45.48 24.02 -25.41
C LYS A 3 -46.32 23.05 -24.57
N VAL A 4 -46.59 21.88 -25.13
CA VAL A 4 -47.15 20.72 -24.43
C VAL A 4 -46.31 20.50 -23.17
N MET A 5 -46.89 20.76 -22.00
CA MET A 5 -46.27 20.42 -20.73
C MET A 5 -46.14 18.89 -20.65
N PRO A 6 -44.95 18.34 -20.41
CA PRO A 6 -44.80 16.90 -20.23
C PRO A 6 -45.59 16.45 -19.00
N ASP A 7 -46.30 15.32 -19.11
CA ASP A 7 -47.07 14.72 -18.02
C ASP A 7 -46.15 14.55 -16.79
N LEU A 8 -46.52 15.21 -15.69
CA LEU A 8 -45.76 15.27 -14.44
C LEU A 8 -45.45 13.86 -13.93
N ARG A 9 -46.39 12.91 -14.09
CA ARG A 9 -46.22 11.52 -13.66
C ARG A 9 -45.12 10.81 -14.46
N SER A 10 -45.13 10.97 -15.79
CA SER A 10 -44.09 10.41 -16.68
C SER A 10 -42.70 10.96 -16.37
N THR A 11 -42.62 12.26 -16.06
CA THR A 11 -41.37 12.96 -15.75
C THR A 11 -40.78 12.49 -14.42
N VAL A 12 -41.61 12.37 -13.37
CA VAL A 12 -41.20 11.83 -12.06
C VAL A 12 -40.73 10.39 -12.19
N GLN A 13 -41.42 9.54 -12.95
CA GLN A 13 -40.99 8.15 -13.18
C GLN A 13 -39.66 8.06 -13.95
N ALA A 14 -39.39 8.96 -14.89
CA ALA A 14 -38.11 9.03 -15.58
C ALA A 14 -36.97 9.42 -14.62
N ILE A 15 -37.20 10.42 -13.76
CA ILE A 15 -36.24 10.87 -12.75
C ILE A 15 -35.92 9.75 -11.75
N CYS A 16 -36.95 9.07 -11.19
CA CYS A 16 -36.73 7.96 -10.26
C CYS A 16 -35.94 6.80 -10.90
N ARG A 17 -36.22 6.47 -12.17
CA ARG A 17 -35.46 5.45 -12.90
C ARG A 17 -34.01 5.87 -13.13
N ALA A 18 -33.78 7.12 -13.50
CA ALA A 18 -32.43 7.66 -13.69
C ALA A 18 -31.64 7.65 -12.38
N LEU A 19 -32.24 8.13 -11.28
CA LEU A 19 -31.63 8.13 -9.95
C LEU A 19 -31.27 6.72 -9.49
N ARG A 20 -32.19 5.76 -9.66
CA ARG A 20 -31.91 4.35 -9.33
C ARG A 20 -30.74 3.79 -10.13
N ARG A 21 -30.65 4.08 -11.44
CA ARG A 21 -29.53 3.63 -12.28
C ARG A 21 -28.21 4.27 -11.85
N LEU A 22 -28.22 5.56 -11.51
CA LEU A 22 -27.05 6.27 -11.01
C LEU A 22 -26.57 5.67 -9.69
N LEU A 23 -27.47 5.49 -8.72
CA LEU A 23 -27.15 4.86 -7.43
C LEU A 23 -26.59 3.44 -7.61
N GLN A 24 -27.15 2.67 -8.54
CA GLN A 24 -26.63 1.34 -8.85
C GLN A 24 -25.23 1.39 -9.49
N ALA A 25 -24.98 2.32 -10.41
CA ALA A 25 -23.66 2.51 -10.99
C ALA A 25 -22.62 2.94 -9.94
N LEU A 26 -22.98 3.86 -9.04
CA LEU A 26 -22.13 4.30 -7.94
C LEU A 26 -21.83 3.15 -6.97
N ALA A 27 -22.83 2.33 -6.63
CA ALA A 27 -22.62 1.17 -5.77
C ALA A 27 -21.67 0.14 -6.40
N VAL A 28 -21.79 -0.09 -7.71
CA VAL A 28 -20.89 -0.97 -8.47
C VAL A 28 -19.46 -0.41 -8.47
N LEU A 29 -19.31 0.88 -8.73
CA LEU A 29 -18.02 1.56 -8.73
C LEU A 29 -17.36 1.46 -7.34
N LEU A 30 -18.12 1.75 -6.28
CA LEU A 30 -17.65 1.66 -4.89
C LEU A 30 -17.20 0.24 -4.54
N LEU A 31 -17.99 -0.78 -4.89
CA LEU A 31 -17.63 -2.18 -4.63
C LEU A 31 -16.34 -2.59 -5.32
N TRP A 32 -16.15 -2.16 -6.56
CA TRP A 32 -14.92 -2.41 -7.30
C TRP A 32 -13.72 -1.68 -6.67
N PHE A 33 -13.86 -0.42 -6.26
CA PHE A 33 -12.82 0.29 -5.52
C PHE A 33 -12.43 -0.44 -4.22
N LEU A 34 -13.41 -0.89 -3.44
CA LEU A 34 -13.16 -1.65 -2.21
C LEU A 34 -12.43 -2.97 -2.49
N THR A 35 -12.77 -3.64 -3.59
CA THR A 35 -12.09 -4.88 -4.02
C THR A 35 -10.63 -4.60 -4.38
N SER A 36 -10.36 -3.52 -5.11
CA SER A 36 -9.01 -3.09 -5.45
C SER A 36 -8.18 -2.77 -4.21
N ILE A 37 -8.76 -2.08 -3.22
CA ILE A 37 -8.10 -1.78 -1.94
C ILE A 37 -7.79 -3.08 -1.19
N ALA A 38 -8.74 -4.03 -1.11
CA ALA A 38 -8.54 -5.31 -0.45
C ALA A 38 -7.40 -6.12 -1.10
N LEU A 39 -7.32 -6.12 -2.44
CA LEU A 39 -6.22 -6.75 -3.18
C LEU A 39 -4.87 -6.07 -2.91
N LEU A 40 -4.84 -4.74 -2.82
CA LEU A 40 -3.61 -4.00 -2.49
C LEU A 40 -3.09 -4.40 -1.10
N TYR A 41 -3.96 -4.45 -0.09
CA TYR A 41 -3.59 -4.93 1.25
C TYR A 41 -3.13 -6.39 1.25
N LEU A 42 -3.72 -7.23 0.41
CA LEU A 42 -3.30 -8.62 0.25
C LEU A 42 -1.89 -8.69 -0.34
N PHE A 43 -1.60 -7.95 -1.42
CA PHE A 43 -0.26 -7.89 -1.99
C PHE A 43 0.78 -7.41 -0.98
N GLU A 44 0.47 -6.36 -0.21
CA GLU A 44 1.37 -5.85 0.83
C GLU A 44 1.65 -6.87 1.95
N ARG A 45 0.71 -7.79 2.22
CA ARG A 45 0.96 -8.91 3.14
C ARG A 45 1.79 -10.02 2.50
N LEU A 46 1.61 -10.27 1.21
CA LEU A 46 2.35 -11.30 0.49
C LEU A 46 3.81 -10.89 0.21
N THR A 47 4.09 -9.59 0.09
CA THR A 47 5.45 -9.05 -0.05
C THR A 47 6.15 -8.82 1.29
N ALA A 48 5.52 -9.17 2.41
CA ALA A 48 6.10 -9.04 3.73
C ALA A 48 6.99 -10.25 4.05
N GLU A 49 8.29 -10.02 4.12
CA GLU A 49 9.28 -10.99 4.51
C GLU A 49 9.63 -10.81 5.99
N ARG A 50 9.76 -11.93 6.71
CA ARG A 50 10.31 -11.97 8.07
C ARG A 50 11.60 -12.77 8.03
N TYR A 51 12.62 -12.28 8.71
CA TYR A 51 13.93 -12.92 8.74
C TYR A 51 14.17 -13.58 10.10
N ALA A 52 14.69 -14.79 10.05
CA ALA A 52 15.33 -15.46 11.17
C ALA A 52 16.82 -15.08 11.24
N PRO A 53 17.48 -15.29 12.39
CA PRO A 53 18.93 -15.12 12.49
C PRO A 53 19.67 -15.96 11.45
N GLY A 54 20.52 -15.32 10.64
CA GLY A 54 21.30 -15.98 9.58
C GLY A 54 20.64 -15.99 8.19
N ASP A 55 19.38 -15.56 8.07
CA ASP A 55 18.75 -15.41 6.76
C ASP A 55 19.43 -14.33 5.93
N MET A 56 19.52 -14.56 4.62
CA MET A 56 19.97 -13.54 3.68
C MET A 56 18.86 -12.51 3.47
N PRO A 57 19.08 -11.23 3.84
CA PRO A 57 18.08 -10.20 3.65
C PRO A 57 17.87 -9.89 2.17
N HIS A 58 16.69 -9.39 1.83
CA HIS A 58 16.35 -8.96 0.47
C HIS A 58 17.39 -7.96 -0.06
N GLU A 59 17.68 -8.01 -1.37
CA GLU A 59 18.75 -7.18 -1.97
C GLU A 59 18.55 -5.67 -1.79
N GLN A 60 17.28 -5.26 -1.65
CA GLN A 60 16.88 -3.87 -1.44
C GLN A 60 16.77 -3.49 0.04
N PHE A 61 17.16 -4.38 0.97
CA PHE A 61 17.21 -4.05 2.38
C PHE A 61 18.25 -2.94 2.61
N GLN A 62 17.84 -1.91 3.33
CA GLN A 62 18.65 -0.75 3.64
C GLN A 62 18.66 -0.45 5.13
N ILE A 63 19.64 0.36 5.50
CA ILE A 63 19.86 0.88 6.83
C ILE A 63 20.15 2.37 6.69
N LEU A 64 20.01 3.08 7.80
CA LEU A 64 20.38 4.49 7.87
C LEU A 64 21.73 4.63 8.57
N VAL A 65 22.70 5.21 7.87
CA VAL A 65 24.05 5.51 8.40
C VAL A 65 24.24 7.02 8.46
N LEU A 66 25.14 7.47 9.33
CA LEU A 66 25.61 8.85 9.35
C LEU A 66 26.87 8.95 8.48
N GLN A 67 26.91 9.93 7.59
CA GLN A 67 28.09 10.28 6.81
C GLN A 67 29.11 11.03 7.70
N GLU A 68 30.30 11.29 7.15
CA GLU A 68 31.37 12.02 7.87
C GLU A 68 30.97 13.43 8.30
N ASP A 69 30.07 14.07 7.55
CA ASP A 69 29.47 15.38 7.86
C ASP A 69 28.30 15.29 8.85
N GLY A 70 28.00 14.09 9.36
CA GLY A 70 26.89 13.81 10.26
C GLY A 70 25.53 13.70 9.58
N GLN A 71 25.44 13.82 8.25
CA GLN A 71 24.16 13.72 7.55
C GLN A 71 23.71 12.26 7.39
N PRO A 72 22.42 11.96 7.64
CA PRO A 72 21.88 10.63 7.45
C PRO A 72 21.75 10.26 5.97
N ALA A 73 22.11 9.02 5.64
CA ALA A 73 22.00 8.48 4.29
C ALA A 73 21.53 7.03 4.27
N LEU A 74 20.70 6.67 3.28
CA LEU A 74 20.29 5.30 3.06
C LEU A 74 21.44 4.52 2.45
N LEU A 75 21.76 3.39 3.06
CA LEU A 75 22.78 2.46 2.58
C LEU A 75 22.18 1.07 2.46
N ALA A 76 22.43 0.38 1.34
CA ALA A 76 22.06 -1.03 1.23
C ALA A 76 22.83 -1.85 2.26
N LEU A 77 22.16 -2.76 2.98
CA LEU A 77 22.78 -3.51 4.08
C LEU A 77 24.00 -4.31 3.62
N ARG A 78 23.99 -4.85 2.39
CA ARG A 78 25.16 -5.53 1.78
C ARG A 78 26.41 -4.67 1.65
N ASN A 79 26.26 -3.34 1.67
CA ASN A 79 27.37 -2.39 1.58
C ASN A 79 27.76 -1.84 2.96
N TYR A 80 27.09 -2.29 4.03
CA TYR A 80 27.42 -1.90 5.39
C TYR A 80 28.80 -2.42 5.77
N ARG A 81 29.56 -1.56 6.45
CA ARG A 81 30.83 -1.92 7.07
C ARG A 81 30.78 -1.53 8.54
N PHE A 82 31.39 -2.33 9.40
CA PHE A 82 31.32 -2.15 10.85
C PHE A 82 31.92 -0.82 11.35
N ASP A 83 32.82 -0.21 10.58
CA ASP A 83 33.40 1.12 10.84
C ASP A 83 32.41 2.28 10.62
N MET A 84 31.30 2.04 9.92
CA MET A 84 30.30 3.07 9.65
C MET A 84 29.42 3.34 10.86
N GLN A 85 29.15 4.62 11.10
CA GLN A 85 28.29 5.06 12.19
C GLN A 85 26.82 4.87 11.81
N LEU A 86 26.07 4.11 12.61
CA LEU A 86 24.63 3.92 12.41
C LEU A 86 23.84 5.10 12.96
N ALA A 87 22.81 5.52 12.24
CA ALA A 87 21.85 6.48 12.76
C ALA A 87 20.97 5.81 13.82
N ARG A 88 20.89 6.42 15.00
CA ARG A 88 20.14 5.90 16.17
C ARG A 88 19.30 7.00 16.82
N GLN A 89 18.74 7.89 16.00
CA GLN A 89 17.87 8.94 16.47
C GLN A 89 16.43 8.59 16.13
N ASP A 90 15.57 8.58 17.15
CA ASP A 90 14.14 8.35 16.96
C ASP A 90 13.49 9.52 16.20
N ALA A 91 12.45 9.20 15.44
CA ALA A 91 11.72 10.10 14.54
C ALA A 91 12.62 10.88 13.56
N LEU A 92 13.84 10.38 13.28
CA LEU A 92 14.75 10.99 12.33
C LEU A 92 14.17 10.87 10.93
N SER A 93 14.07 11.97 10.19
CA SER A 93 13.59 11.97 8.82
C SER A 93 14.41 12.90 7.95
N GLY A 94 14.41 12.62 6.66
CA GLY A 94 15.21 13.39 5.72
C GLY A 94 14.91 12.99 4.28
N ARG A 95 15.74 13.52 3.39
CA ARG A 95 15.70 13.20 1.98
C ARG A 95 17.10 12.86 1.49
N GLN A 96 17.18 11.89 0.59
CA GLN A 96 18.40 11.56 -0.15
C GLN A 96 18.08 11.63 -1.64
N GLY A 97 18.50 12.71 -2.29
CA GLY A 97 17.95 13.10 -3.58
C GLY A 97 16.45 13.37 -3.45
N ASP A 98 15.64 12.78 -4.34
CA ASP A 98 14.18 12.92 -4.31
C ASP A 98 13.50 11.97 -3.31
N HIS A 99 14.23 11.01 -2.77
CA HIS A 99 13.67 9.97 -1.91
C HIS A 99 13.55 10.43 -0.46
N PHE A 100 12.36 10.28 0.11
CA PHE A 100 12.11 10.56 1.53
C PHE A 100 12.41 9.34 2.38
N PHE A 101 12.95 9.54 3.59
CA PHE A 101 13.07 8.48 4.58
C PHE A 101 12.66 8.94 5.97
N ARG A 102 12.28 7.95 6.79
CA ARG A 102 12.03 8.12 8.22
C ARG A 102 12.51 6.89 8.98
N LEU A 103 13.28 7.13 10.03
CA LEU A 103 13.73 6.15 11.00
C LEU A 103 12.96 6.38 12.30
N ASN A 104 12.29 5.34 12.79
CA ASN A 104 11.64 5.34 14.09
C ASN A 104 12.22 4.23 14.96
N GLN A 105 12.36 4.49 16.24
CA GLN A 105 12.69 3.48 17.22
C GLN A 105 11.43 2.70 17.59
N LEU A 106 11.49 1.37 17.54
CA LEU A 106 10.40 0.49 17.97
C LEU A 106 10.65 -0.06 19.38
N ASP A 107 11.92 -0.30 19.72
CA ASP A 107 12.37 -0.80 21.02
C ASP A 107 13.82 -0.33 21.27
N SER A 108 14.42 -0.63 22.43
CA SER A 108 15.76 -0.15 22.82
C SER A 108 16.85 -0.42 21.78
N ASP A 109 16.76 -1.54 21.08
CA ASP A 109 17.71 -1.98 20.06
C ASP A 109 17.08 -2.09 18.65
N THR A 110 15.77 -1.89 18.53
CA THR A 110 15.01 -2.23 17.33
C THR A 110 14.51 -0.97 16.65
N TRP A 111 14.77 -0.91 15.34
CA TRP A 111 14.54 0.26 14.51
C TRP A 111 13.69 -0.10 13.30
N GLN A 112 12.85 0.85 12.87
CA GLN A 112 12.09 0.76 11.64
C GLN A 112 12.48 1.89 10.70
N LEU A 113 12.90 1.52 9.50
CA LEU A 113 13.22 2.44 8.43
C LEU A 113 12.13 2.38 7.35
N TYR A 114 11.46 3.50 7.16
CA TYR A 114 10.57 3.79 6.04
C TYR A 114 11.36 4.55 4.97
N ALA A 115 11.31 4.11 3.73
CA ALA A 115 11.88 4.83 2.59
C ALA A 115 10.92 4.86 1.41
N ASP A 116 10.69 6.06 0.88
CA ASP A 116 9.78 6.36 -0.21
C ASP A 116 10.58 6.83 -1.44
N ARG A 117 10.43 6.10 -2.54
CA ARG A 117 11.09 6.36 -3.82
C ARG A 117 10.08 6.63 -4.94
N ASP A 118 9.02 7.35 -4.60
CA ASP A 118 7.88 7.72 -5.45
C ASP A 118 7.03 6.53 -5.94
N THR A 119 7.62 5.66 -6.74
CA THR A 119 6.96 4.48 -7.29
C THR A 119 7.11 3.24 -6.42
N PHE A 120 8.05 3.28 -5.48
CA PHE A 120 8.44 2.14 -4.67
C PHE A 120 8.69 2.57 -3.22
N ILE A 121 8.01 1.93 -2.29
CA ILE A 121 8.09 2.23 -0.86
C ILE A 121 8.55 0.98 -0.14
N THR A 122 9.51 1.13 0.76
CA THR A 122 9.98 0.07 1.65
C THR A 122 9.72 0.42 3.10
N THR A 123 9.43 -0.60 3.88
CA THR A 123 9.39 -0.53 5.34
C THR A 123 10.15 -1.74 5.85
N GLN A 124 11.21 -1.48 6.58
CA GLN A 124 12.09 -2.53 7.07
C GLN A 124 12.36 -2.33 8.55
N SER A 125 12.53 -3.44 9.25
CA SER A 125 12.85 -3.44 10.66
C SER A 125 14.09 -4.26 10.90
N TYR A 126 14.98 -3.74 11.73
CA TYR A 126 16.24 -4.35 12.06
C TYR A 126 16.62 -4.03 13.49
N ARG A 127 17.43 -4.89 14.08
CA ARG A 127 18.02 -4.70 15.38
C ARG A 127 19.46 -4.22 15.26
N ILE A 128 19.89 -3.35 16.16
CA ILE A 128 21.27 -2.91 16.31
C ILE A 128 21.77 -3.33 17.70
N GLU A 129 22.63 -4.35 17.76
CA GLU A 129 23.28 -4.82 18.99
C GLU A 129 24.80 -4.75 18.81
N GLY A 130 25.51 -4.01 19.66
CA GLY A 130 26.99 -3.95 19.60
C GLY A 130 27.57 -3.49 18.25
N GLY A 131 26.80 -2.75 17.44
CA GLY A 131 27.18 -2.35 16.08
C GLY A 131 26.85 -3.38 15.00
N GLN A 132 26.43 -4.59 15.36
CA GLN A 132 25.89 -5.56 14.40
C GLN A 132 24.44 -5.25 14.07
N ILE A 133 24.05 -5.55 12.83
CA ILE A 133 22.71 -5.34 12.31
C ILE A 133 22.08 -6.70 12.05
N THR A 134 20.96 -6.97 12.71
CA THR A 134 20.15 -8.17 12.47
C THR A 134 18.86 -7.77 11.76
N PRO A 135 18.66 -8.15 10.49
CA PRO A 135 17.38 -7.95 9.80
C PRO A 135 16.25 -8.68 10.53
N LEU A 136 15.08 -8.05 10.64
CA LEU A 136 13.90 -8.66 11.26
C LEU A 136 12.74 -8.79 10.27
N ALA A 137 12.50 -7.75 9.48
CA ALA A 137 11.42 -7.76 8.51
C ALA A 137 11.71 -6.80 7.35
N PHE A 138 11.21 -7.14 6.17
CA PHE A 138 11.23 -6.29 4.99
C PHE A 138 9.87 -6.34 4.33
N ARG A 139 9.35 -5.17 3.97
CA ARG A 139 8.09 -5.02 3.28
C ARG A 139 8.29 -4.00 2.18
N TRP A 140 7.73 -4.27 1.02
CA TRP A 140 7.75 -3.33 -0.07
C TRP A 140 6.41 -3.26 -0.77
N ARG A 141 6.09 -2.07 -1.28
CA ARG A 141 4.94 -1.82 -2.14
C ARG A 141 5.37 -0.97 -3.31
N ASN A 142 4.80 -1.26 -4.47
CA ASN A 142 5.02 -0.49 -5.69
C ASN A 142 3.66 0.01 -6.18
N VAL A 143 3.63 1.20 -6.78
CA VAL A 143 2.44 1.76 -7.45
C VAL A 143 1.89 0.78 -8.51
N GLY A 144 2.76 -0.02 -9.15
CA GLY A 144 2.37 -1.09 -10.06
C GLY A 144 1.45 -2.15 -9.43
N HIS A 145 1.60 -2.46 -8.13
CA HIS A 145 0.68 -3.37 -7.44
C HIS A 145 -0.74 -2.79 -7.38
N GLY A 146 -0.87 -1.46 -7.23
CA GLY A 146 -2.17 -0.79 -7.29
C GLY A 146 -2.82 -0.91 -8.66
N PHE A 147 -2.04 -0.70 -9.72
CA PHE A 147 -2.53 -0.86 -11.09
C PHE A 147 -2.96 -2.31 -11.39
N ILE A 148 -2.16 -3.29 -10.97
CA ILE A 148 -2.49 -4.71 -11.13
C ILE A 148 -3.75 -5.08 -10.33
N ALA A 149 -3.83 -4.65 -9.06
CA ALA A 149 -5.00 -4.88 -8.21
C ALA A 149 -6.29 -4.33 -8.84
N PHE A 150 -6.20 -3.13 -9.42
CA PHE A 150 -7.32 -2.46 -10.10
C PHE A 150 -7.81 -3.23 -11.33
N ILE A 151 -6.89 -3.75 -12.15
CA ILE A 151 -7.22 -4.60 -13.31
C ILE A 151 -7.83 -5.92 -12.85
N ILE A 152 -7.23 -6.61 -11.88
CA ILE A 152 -7.72 -7.91 -11.36
C ILE A 152 -9.07 -7.76 -10.66
N ALA A 153 -9.37 -6.61 -10.07
CA ALA A 153 -10.65 -6.36 -9.42
C ALA A 153 -11.84 -6.41 -10.41
N LEU A 154 -11.64 -6.15 -11.71
CA LEU A 154 -12.72 -6.22 -12.71
C LEU A 154 -13.30 -7.63 -12.88
N PRO A 155 -12.52 -8.67 -13.24
CA PRO A 155 -13.05 -10.03 -13.35
C PRO A 155 -13.56 -10.55 -12.00
N LEU A 156 -12.91 -10.19 -10.90
CA LEU A 156 -13.34 -10.59 -9.55
C LEU A 156 -14.69 -9.99 -9.18
N PHE A 157 -14.92 -8.72 -9.51
CA PHE A 157 -16.22 -8.06 -9.35
C PHE A 157 -17.31 -8.78 -10.16
N TRP A 158 -17.05 -9.10 -11.42
CA TRP A 158 -18.01 -9.85 -12.25
C TRP A 158 -18.35 -11.22 -11.65
N LEU A 159 -17.35 -11.91 -11.11
CA LEU A 159 -17.53 -13.18 -10.41
C LEU A 159 -18.39 -13.01 -9.14
N LEU A 160 -18.05 -12.05 -8.28
CA LEU A 160 -18.79 -11.76 -7.04
C LEU A 160 -20.24 -11.37 -7.32
N LYS A 161 -20.47 -10.52 -8.32
CA LYS A 161 -21.81 -10.14 -8.78
C LYS A 161 -22.61 -11.36 -9.24
N ARG A 162 -22.00 -12.26 -10.03
CA ARG A 162 -22.64 -13.49 -10.51
C ARG A 162 -22.94 -14.47 -9.37
N LEU A 163 -22.07 -14.55 -8.37
CA LEU A 163 -22.30 -15.37 -7.17
C LEU A 163 -23.43 -14.79 -6.32
N ALA A 164 -23.42 -13.48 -6.09
CA ALA A 164 -24.47 -12.79 -5.35
C ALA A 164 -25.86 -13.00 -6.00
N THR A 165 -25.98 -12.89 -7.32
CA THR A 165 -27.25 -13.16 -8.00
C THR A 165 -27.68 -14.62 -7.89
N LYS A 166 -26.76 -15.59 -7.93
CA LYS A 166 -27.07 -17.00 -7.73
C LYS A 166 -27.51 -17.32 -6.29
N VAL A 167 -26.87 -16.72 -5.29
CA VAL A 167 -27.15 -16.95 -3.87
C VAL A 167 -28.44 -16.24 -3.44
N LEU A 168 -28.61 -14.97 -3.82
CA LEU A 168 -29.80 -14.18 -3.51
C LEU A 168 -31.02 -14.53 -4.39
N GLY A 169 -30.79 -15.04 -5.60
CA GLY A 169 -31.82 -15.60 -6.48
C GLY A 169 -32.31 -16.98 -6.06
N LYS A 170 -31.69 -17.59 -5.04
CA LYS A 170 -32.18 -18.78 -4.32
C LYS A 170 -33.02 -18.41 -3.08
N LYS A 171 -33.82 -17.35 -3.15
CA LYS A 171 -34.96 -17.20 -2.24
C LYS A 171 -36.18 -17.84 -2.89
N LYS A 172 -36.65 -18.92 -2.26
CA LYS A 172 -37.96 -19.55 -2.47
C LYS A 172 -39.08 -18.52 -2.38
#